data_AF-J9ETY6-F1
#
_entry.id   AF-J9ETY6-F1
#
_cell.length_a   1.000
_cell.length_b   1.000
_cell.length_c   1.000
_cell.angle_alpha   90.00
_cell.angle_beta   90.00
_cell.angle_gamma   90.00
#
_symmetry.space_group_name_H-M   'P 1'
#
loop_
_entity.id
_entity.type
_entity.pdbx_description
1 polymer ?
#
loop_
_entity_poly.entity_id
_entity_poly.type
_entity_poly.pdbx_seq_one_letter_code
_entity_poly.pdbx_strand_id
1 'polypeptide(L)'
;VVTHENEVEPRLNEIRTLLRKSQQDSGRIDGCVLLYEQWEEVVNMRKCCPLCEQSYSGIESSNVLKEKIRQRKEGFTKDAEKLIHKVKDYEAMQNELLEIVPYVAMLKQSNSEKEGLQENLKKAEEKLRDVEVEFAKSKSERDIISQKLNVIRNVQ
;
A
#
# COMPACT_ATOMS: atom_id res chain seq x y z
N VAL A 1 -3.19 -12.57 3.96
CA VAL A 1 -2.42 -11.60 4.77
C VAL A 1 -3.43 -10.61 5.33
N VAL A 2 -3.60 -10.53 6.65
CA VAL A 2 -4.49 -9.52 7.26
C VAL A 2 -3.71 -8.21 7.33
N THR A 3 -3.79 -7.41 6.27
CA THR A 3 -3.26 -6.04 6.30
C THR A 3 -4.22 -5.18 7.11
N HIS A 4 -3.71 -4.57 8.18
CA HIS A 4 -4.49 -3.61 8.96
C HIS A 4 -4.79 -2.38 8.06
N GLU A 5 -5.95 -1.75 8.22
CA GLU A 5 -6.38 -0.62 7.36
C GLU A 5 -5.40 0.58 7.40
N ASN A 6 -4.57 0.67 8.44
CA ASN A 6 -3.54 1.70 8.60
C ASN A 6 -2.22 1.37 7.88
N GLU A 7 -2.05 0.15 7.39
CA GLU A 7 -0.80 -0.34 6.80
C GLU A 7 -0.83 -0.37 5.27
N VAL A 8 -2.00 -0.25 4.65
CA VAL A 8 -2.15 -0.34 3.19
C VAL A 8 -1.44 0.80 2.47
N GLU A 9 -1.63 2.05 2.91
CA GLU A 9 -1.01 3.22 2.29
C GLU A 9 0.53 3.25 2.47
N PRO A 10 1.10 3.01 3.67
CA PRO A 10 2.54 2.88 3.83
C PRO A 10 3.16 1.78 2.96
N ARG A 11 2.56 0.59 2.91
CA ARG A 11 3.06 -0.53 2.08
C ARG A 11 2.98 -0.21 0.59
N LEU A 12 1.92 0.47 0.14
CA LEU A 12 1.79 0.90 -1.25
C LEU A 12 2.90 1.90 -1.64
N ASN A 13 3.24 2.83 -0.74
CA ASN A 13 4.32 3.79 -0.97
C ASN A 13 5.72 3.13 -0.95
N GLU A 14 5.93 2.14 -0.09
CA GLU A 14 7.13 1.31 -0.11
C GLU A 14 7.28 0.58 -1.45
N ILE A 15 6.23 -0.12 -1.91
CA ILE A 15 6.25 -0.84 -3.19
C ILE A 15 6.48 0.09 -4.38
N ARG A 16 5.84 1.27 -4.41
CA ARG A 16 6.09 2.29 -5.45
C ARG A 16 7.56 2.73 -5.49
N THR A 17 8.18 2.86 -4.31
CA THR A 17 9.60 3.21 -4.20
C THR A 17 10.49 2.09 -4.73
N LEU A 18 10.18 0.84 -4.37
CA LEU A 18 10.89 -0.34 -4.85
C LEU A 18 10.78 -0.50 -6.37
N LEU A 19 9.57 -0.34 -6.94
CA LEU A 19 9.34 -0.36 -8.39
C LEU A 19 10.18 0.70 -9.11
N ARG A 20 10.17 1.94 -8.63
CA ARG A 20 10.98 3.02 -9.22
C ARG A 20 12.48 2.68 -9.19
N LYS A 21 12.97 2.15 -8.08
CA LYS A 21 14.36 1.74 -7.95
C LYS A 21 14.69 0.60 -8.92
N SER A 22 13.83 -0.40 -9.01
CA SER A 22 14.01 -1.52 -9.94
C SER A 22 13.99 -1.07 -11.41
N GLN A 23 13.15 -0.11 -11.79
CA GLN A 23 13.16 0.47 -13.14
C GLN A 23 14.48 1.18 -13.45
N GLN A 24 15.02 1.94 -12.48
CA GLN A 24 16.32 2.59 -12.64
C GLN A 24 17.46 1.57 -12.77
N ASP A 25 17.44 0.52 -11.94
CA ASP A 25 18.43 -0.55 -12.00
C ASP A 25 18.32 -1.34 -13.31
N SER A 26 17.11 -1.50 -13.87
CA SER A 26 16.92 -2.11 -15.20
C SER A 26 17.61 -1.29 -16.28
N GLY A 27 17.37 0.02 -16.33
CA GLY A 27 18.02 0.89 -17.31
C GLY A 27 19.55 0.92 -17.19
N ARG A 28 20.09 0.76 -15.97
CA ARG A 28 21.53 0.59 -15.76
C ARG A 28 22.05 -0.72 -16.32
N ILE A 29 21.35 -1.83 -16.06
CA ILE A 29 21.73 -3.15 -16.57
C ILE A 29 21.66 -3.16 -18.10
N ASP A 30 20.60 -2.62 -18.69
CA ASP A 30 20.44 -2.51 -20.15
C ASP A 30 21.60 -1.71 -20.78
N GLY A 31 21.97 -0.58 -20.16
CA GLY A 31 23.13 0.21 -20.56
C GLY A 31 24.45 -0.56 -20.47
N CYS A 32 24.64 -1.36 -19.41
CA CYS A 32 25.81 -2.22 -19.28
C CYS A 32 25.83 -3.32 -20.35
N VAL A 33 24.71 -4.00 -20.61
CA VAL A 33 24.63 -5.04 -21.65
C VAL A 33 25.03 -4.46 -23.01
N LEU A 34 24.45 -3.31 -23.39
CA LEU A 34 24.76 -2.63 -24.64
C LEU A 34 26.23 -2.23 -24.74
N LEU A 35 26.81 -1.71 -23.65
CA LEU A 35 28.23 -1.32 -23.62
C LEU A 35 29.15 -2.53 -23.84
N TYR A 36 28.88 -3.65 -23.17
CA TYR A 36 29.70 -4.86 -23.32
C TYR A 36 29.51 -5.52 -24.69
N GLU A 37 28.34 -5.38 -25.32
CA GLU A 37 28.13 -5.76 -26.72
C GLU A 37 29.00 -4.96 -27.69
N GLN A 38 29.02 -3.63 -27.53
CA GLN A 38 29.89 -2.77 -28.35
C GLN A 38 31.38 -3.09 -28.15
N TRP A 39 31.79 -3.38 -26.91
CA TRP A 39 33.16 -3.79 -26.61
C TRP A 39 33.52 -5.12 -27.26
N GLU A 40 32.61 -6.09 -27.23
CA GLU A 40 32.78 -7.38 -27.91
C GLU A 40 33.00 -7.17 -29.43
N GLU A 41 32.18 -6.33 -30.06
CA GLU A 41 32.32 -5.98 -31.48
C GLU A 41 33.67 -5.30 -31.79
N VAL A 42 34.08 -4.31 -31.00
CA VAL A 42 35.37 -3.61 -31.17
C VAL A 42 36.54 -4.59 -31.07
N VAL A 43 36.53 -5.46 -30.07
CA VAL A 43 37.60 -6.45 -29.87
C VAL A 43 37.62 -7.46 -31.02
N ASN A 44 36.46 -7.83 -31.55
CA ASN A 44 36.33 -8.74 -32.69
C ASN A 44 36.79 -8.13 -34.02
N MET A 45 36.38 -6.90 -34.32
CA MET A 45 36.64 -6.25 -35.60
C MET A 45 37.98 -5.52 -35.65
N ARG A 46 38.27 -4.72 -34.63
CA ARG A 46 39.43 -3.80 -34.62
C ARG A 46 40.68 -4.41 -33.98
N LYS A 47 40.54 -5.52 -33.24
CA LYS A 47 41.64 -6.19 -32.51
C LYS A 47 42.43 -5.22 -31.62
N CYS A 48 41.74 -4.27 -31.02
CA CYS A 48 42.30 -3.34 -30.03
C CYS A 48 41.43 -3.27 -28.78
N CYS A 49 42.00 -2.75 -27.70
CA CYS A 49 41.30 -2.53 -26.44
C CYS A 49 40.23 -1.45 -26.60
N PRO A 50 38.97 -1.68 -26.22
CA PRO A 50 37.89 -0.70 -26.38
C PRO A 50 38.02 0.51 -25.43
N LEU A 51 38.92 0.47 -24.44
CA LEU A 51 39.12 1.54 -23.46
C LEU A 51 40.33 2.41 -23.77
N CYS A 52 41.44 1.82 -24.20
CA CYS A 52 42.70 2.53 -24.46
C CYS A 52 43.14 2.50 -25.92
N GLU A 53 42.37 1.86 -26.79
CA GLU A 53 42.58 1.75 -28.24
C GLU A 53 43.90 1.08 -28.66
N GLN A 54 44.68 0.56 -27.70
CA GLN A 54 45.92 -0.15 -28.00
C GLN A 54 45.64 -1.51 -28.63
N SER A 55 46.42 -1.83 -29.66
CA SER A 55 46.38 -3.13 -30.33
C SER A 55 46.95 -4.22 -29.44
N TYR A 56 46.41 -5.44 -29.55
CA TYR A 56 46.93 -6.58 -28.80
C TYR A 56 48.29 -7.01 -29.35
N SER A 57 49.26 -7.23 -28.47
CA SER A 57 50.58 -7.78 -28.82
C SER A 57 50.54 -9.25 -29.27
N GLY A 58 49.41 -9.94 -29.08
CA GLY A 58 49.21 -11.33 -29.47
C GLY A 58 47.73 -11.74 -29.48
N ILE A 59 47.43 -12.89 -30.09
CA ILE A 59 46.06 -13.43 -30.21
C ILE A 59 45.51 -13.85 -28.84
N GLU A 60 46.37 -14.35 -27.95
CA GLU A 60 45.99 -14.86 -26.64
C GLU A 60 45.42 -13.77 -25.72
N SER A 61 46.04 -12.58 -25.71
CA SER A 61 45.54 -11.44 -24.91
C SER A 61 44.19 -10.91 -25.41
N SER A 62 43.94 -10.95 -26.72
CA SER A 62 42.62 -10.64 -27.30
C SER A 62 41.56 -11.67 -26.85
N ASN A 63 41.88 -12.97 -26.91
CA ASN A 63 40.95 -14.03 -26.53
C ASN A 63 40.57 -13.97 -25.04
N VAL A 64 41.54 -13.70 -24.15
CA VAL A 64 41.26 -13.54 -22.71
C VAL A 64 40.30 -12.38 -22.46
N LEU A 65 40.46 -11.26 -23.18
CA LEU A 65 39.55 -10.12 -23.02
C LEU A 65 38.15 -10.41 -23.56
N LYS A 66 38.04 -11.08 -24.72
CA LYS A 66 36.74 -11.53 -25.26
C LYS A 66 35.99 -12.40 -24.27
N GLU A 67 36.69 -13.36 -23.66
CA GLU A 67 36.09 -14.25 -22.68
C GLU A 67 35.60 -13.48 -21.45
N LYS A 68 36.39 -12.52 -20.94
CA LYS A 68 35.98 -11.66 -19.82
C LYS A 68 34.76 -10.81 -20.17
N ILE A 69 34.70 -10.26 -21.38
CA ILE A 69 33.56 -9.47 -21.86
C ILE A 69 32.31 -10.34 -21.91
N ARG A 70 32.41 -11.53 -22.49
CA ARG A 70 31.31 -12.51 -22.58
C ARG A 70 30.80 -12.90 -21.19
N GLN A 71 31.69 -13.27 -20.27
CA GLN A 71 31.32 -13.62 -18.89
C GLN A 71 30.62 -12.48 -18.16
N ARG A 72 31.08 -11.24 -18.34
CA ARG A 72 30.44 -10.05 -17.76
C ARG A 72 29.06 -9.81 -18.36
N LYS A 73 28.93 -9.89 -19.68
CA LYS A 73 27.65 -9.75 -20.40
C LYS A 73 26.63 -10.79 -19.91
N GLU A 74 27.01 -12.07 -19.84
CA GLU A 74 26.14 -13.14 -19.31
C GLU A 74 25.73 -12.89 -17.85
N GLY A 75 26.63 -12.33 -17.04
CA GLY A 75 26.32 -11.91 -15.67
C GLY A 75 25.22 -10.86 -15.62
N PHE A 76 25.31 -9.82 -16.45
CA PHE A 76 24.28 -8.78 -16.55
C PHE A 76 22.95 -9.31 -17.05
N THR A 77 22.94 -10.23 -18.02
CA THR A 77 21.70 -10.87 -18.49
C THR A 77 20.98 -11.63 -17.37
N LYS A 78 21.72 -12.40 -16.56
CA LYS A 78 21.14 -13.09 -15.38
C LYS A 78 20.59 -12.12 -14.35
N ASP A 79 21.26 -11.00 -14.14
CA ASP A 79 20.80 -9.98 -13.19
C ASP A 79 19.56 -9.23 -13.73
N ALA A 80 19.48 -8.99 -15.04
CA ALA A 80 18.29 -8.47 -15.71
C ALA A 80 17.08 -9.40 -15.50
N GLU A 81 17.26 -10.71 -15.72
CA GLU A 81 16.19 -11.70 -15.52
C GLU A 81 15.68 -11.71 -14.07
N LYS A 82 16.58 -11.70 -13.08
CA LYS A 82 16.19 -11.62 -11.67
C LYS A 82 15.43 -10.33 -11.36
N LEU A 83 15.85 -9.21 -11.96
CA LEU A 83 15.21 -7.92 -11.75
C LEU A 83 13.81 -7.89 -12.35
N ILE A 84 13.61 -8.47 -13.54
CA ILE A 84 12.30 -8.62 -14.18
C ILE A 84 11.35 -9.40 -13.27
N HIS A 85 11.79 -10.50 -12.67
CA HIS A 85 10.96 -11.27 -11.74
C HIS A 85 10.57 -10.42 -10.53
N LYS A 86 11.51 -9.69 -9.92
CA LYS A 86 11.22 -8.79 -8.79
C LYS A 86 10.23 -7.69 -9.16
N VAL A 87 10.35 -7.10 -10.35
CA VAL A 87 9.42 -6.08 -10.83
C VAL A 87 8.02 -6.67 -10.92
N LYS A 88 7.86 -7.85 -11.52
CA LYS A 88 6.57 -8.54 -11.60
C LYS A 88 5.97 -8.83 -10.22
N ASP A 89 6.79 -9.27 -9.27
CA ASP A 89 6.35 -9.53 -7.89
C ASP A 89 5.84 -8.24 -7.24
N TYR A 90 6.57 -7.13 -7.39
CA TYR A 90 6.15 -5.83 -6.86
C TYR A 90 4.91 -5.26 -7.56
N GLU A 91 4.77 -5.45 -8.88
CA GLU A 91 3.57 -5.06 -9.64
C GLU A 91 2.35 -5.86 -9.18
N ALA A 92 2.51 -7.18 -8.94
CA ALA A 92 1.44 -8.00 -8.38
C ALA A 92 1.01 -7.50 -6.98
N MET A 93 1.97 -7.25 -6.09
CA MET A 93 1.68 -6.70 -4.76
C MET A 93 1.03 -5.32 -4.84
N GLN A 94 1.45 -4.47 -5.78
CA GLN A 94 0.84 -3.16 -6.00
C GLN A 94 -0.62 -3.31 -6.42
N ASN A 95 -0.92 -4.20 -7.37
CA ASN A 95 -2.28 -4.44 -7.85
C ASN A 95 -3.19 -4.95 -6.72
N GLU A 96 -2.73 -5.94 -5.94
CA GLU A 96 -3.46 -6.44 -4.78
C GLU A 96 -3.78 -5.32 -3.78
N LEU A 97 -2.82 -4.43 -3.49
CA LEU A 97 -3.07 -3.31 -2.58
C LEU A 97 -4.04 -2.30 -3.17
N LEU A 98 -3.94 -1.98 -4.47
CA LEU A 98 -4.84 -1.05 -5.15
C LEU A 98 -6.29 -1.57 -5.17
N GLU A 99 -6.50 -2.88 -5.25
CA GLU A 99 -7.82 -3.49 -5.12
C GLU A 99 -8.41 -3.29 -3.71
N ILE A 100 -7.56 -3.28 -2.67
CA ILE A 100 -7.98 -3.19 -1.27
C ILE A 100 -8.21 -1.73 -0.82
N VAL A 101 -7.50 -0.76 -1.40
CA VAL A 101 -7.56 0.67 -1.02
C VAL A 101 -9.00 1.23 -0.91
N PRO A 102 -9.91 0.99 -1.88
CA PRO A 102 -11.29 1.48 -1.78
C PRO A 102 -12.05 0.91 -0.57
N TYR A 103 -11.86 -0.39 -0.28
CA TYR A 103 -12.51 -1.04 0.85
C TYR A 103 -12.02 -0.50 2.19
N VAL A 104 -10.72 -0.19 2.28
CA VAL A 104 -10.16 0.49 3.44
C VAL A 104 -10.81 1.87 3.62
N ALA A 105 -10.95 2.66 2.56
CA ALA A 105 -11.63 3.96 2.66
C ALA A 105 -13.09 3.82 3.16
N MET A 106 -13.82 2.82 2.66
CA MET A 106 -15.18 2.52 3.12
C MET A 106 -15.23 2.08 4.60
N LEU A 107 -14.26 1.28 5.05
CA LEU A 107 -14.17 0.84 6.45
C LEU A 107 -13.91 2.01 7.39
N LYS A 108 -12.97 2.91 7.06
CA LYS A 108 -12.74 4.19 7.77
C LYS A 108 -14.01 5.00 7.93
N GLN A 109 -14.75 5.19 6.83
CA GLN A 109 -16.00 5.94 6.85
C GLN A 109 -17.04 5.25 7.74
N SER A 110 -17.24 3.94 7.56
CA SER A 110 -18.20 3.16 8.33
C SER A 110 -17.88 3.17 9.84
N ASN A 111 -16.60 3.11 10.20
CA ASN A 111 -16.15 3.22 11.59
C ASN A 111 -16.48 4.61 12.18
N SER A 112 -16.22 5.69 11.43
CA SER A 112 -16.57 7.04 11.87
C SER A 112 -18.09 7.25 12.03
N GLU A 113 -18.89 6.72 11.10
CA GLU A 113 -20.36 6.76 11.19
C GLU A 113 -20.86 5.97 12.41
N LYS A 114 -20.27 4.80 12.68
CA LYS A 114 -20.59 3.99 13.86
C LYS A 114 -20.32 4.75 15.16
N GLU A 115 -19.19 5.43 15.28
CA GLU A 115 -18.87 6.25 16.46
C GLU A 115 -19.92 7.35 16.68
N GLY A 116 -20.30 8.06 15.61
CA GLY A 116 -21.34 9.10 15.67
C GLY A 116 -22.72 8.54 16.05
N LEU A 117 -23.09 7.37 15.52
CA LEU A 117 -24.34 6.71 15.88
C LEU A 117 -24.34 6.24 17.35
N GLN A 118 -23.22 5.74 17.86
CA GLN A 118 -23.09 5.36 19.27
C GLN A 118 -23.26 6.57 20.20
N GLU A 119 -22.69 7.72 19.85
CA GLU A 119 -22.89 8.94 20.63
C GLU A 119 -24.35 9.41 20.60
N ASN A 120 -25.00 9.35 19.45
CA ASN A 120 -26.41 9.70 19.30
C ASN A 120 -27.33 8.76 20.08
N LEU A 121 -27.04 7.46 20.08
CA LEU A 121 -27.78 6.48 20.87
C LEU A 121 -27.69 6.81 22.37
N LYS A 122 -26.48 7.09 22.87
CA LYS A 122 -26.28 7.48 24.27
C LYS A 122 -27.11 8.71 24.65
N LYS A 123 -27.12 9.75 23.81
CA LYS A 123 -27.93 10.97 24.02
C LYS A 123 -29.44 10.67 24.00
N ALA A 124 -29.90 9.78 23.12
CA ALA A 124 -31.30 9.39 23.05
C ALA A 124 -31.74 8.61 24.30
N GLU A 125 -30.89 7.70 24.79
CA GLU A 125 -31.13 6.95 26.03
C GLU A 125 -31.16 7.87 27.26
N GLU A 126 -30.30 8.90 27.32
CA GLU A 126 -30.34 9.92 28.38
C GLU A 126 -31.67 10.68 28.36
N LYS A 127 -32.10 11.17 27.19
CA LYS A 127 -33.39 11.87 27.05
C LYS A 127 -34.59 10.99 27.40
N LEU A 128 -34.55 9.71 27.03
CA LEU A 128 -35.61 8.77 27.38
C LEU A 128 -35.75 8.64 28.89
N ARG A 129 -34.63 8.49 29.62
CA ARG A 129 -34.64 8.43 31.09
C ARG A 129 -35.22 9.70 31.71
N ASP A 130 -34.88 10.87 31.19
CA ASP A 130 -35.43 12.14 31.70
C ASP A 130 -36.95 12.20 31.49
N VAL A 131 -37.44 11.82 30.31
CA VAL A 131 -38.89 11.78 30.02
C VAL A 131 -39.62 10.77 30.89
N GLU A 132 -39.03 9.59 31.14
CA GLU A 132 -39.61 8.58 32.04
C GLU A 132 -39.75 9.11 33.47
N VAL A 133 -38.76 9.85 33.96
CA VAL A 133 -38.79 10.50 35.28
C VAL A 133 -39.90 11.55 35.35
N GLU A 134 -39.99 12.44 34.35
CA GLU A 134 -41.02 13.48 34.31
C GLU A 134 -42.43 12.89 34.14
N PHE A 135 -42.57 11.81 33.37
CA PHE A 135 -43.83 11.09 33.25
C PHE A 135 -44.25 10.45 34.58
N ALA A 136 -43.33 9.83 35.31
CA ALA A 136 -43.62 9.25 36.62
C ALA A 136 -44.08 10.31 37.64
N LYS A 137 -43.43 11.50 37.65
CA LYS A 137 -43.85 12.65 38.46
C LYS A 137 -45.27 13.12 38.09
N SER A 138 -45.50 13.39 36.80
CA SER A 138 -46.79 13.85 36.28
C SER A 138 -47.92 12.86 36.57
N LYS A 139 -47.65 11.56 36.47
CA LYS A 139 -48.61 10.50 36.81
C LYS A 139 -48.96 10.52 38.30
N SER A 140 -47.96 10.64 39.17
CA SER A 140 -48.16 10.76 40.63
C SER A 140 -49.02 11.97 40.99
N GLU A 141 -48.73 13.14 40.41
CA GLU A 141 -49.51 14.37 40.63
C GLU A 141 -50.96 14.22 40.19
N ARG A 142 -51.21 13.63 39.01
CA ARG A 142 -52.56 13.35 38.51
C ARG A 142 -53.32 12.39 39.43
N ASP A 143 -52.66 11.36 39.94
CA ASP A 143 -53.29 10.39 40.84
C ASP A 143 -53.67 11.05 42.18
N ILE A 144 -52.82 11.94 42.71
CA ILE A 144 -53.12 12.78 43.89
C ILE A 144 -54.33 13.69 43.63
N ILE A 145 -54.39 14.37 42.49
CA ILE A 145 -55.51 15.25 42.13
C ILE A 145 -56.82 14.44 42.02
N SER A 146 -56.75 13.26 41.39
CA SER A 146 -57.92 12.38 41.22
C SER A 146 -58.47 11.89 42.57
N GLN A 147 -57.60 11.56 43.52
CA GLN A 147 -58.00 11.23 44.89
C GLN A 147 -58.70 12.41 45.57
N LYS A 148 -58.15 13.63 45.46
CA LYS A 148 -58.76 14.85 46.03
C LYS A 148 -60.15 15.12 45.43
N LEU A 149 -60.32 14.97 44.11
CA LEU A 149 -61.61 15.15 43.44
C LEU A 149 -62.66 14.13 43.89
N ASN A 150 -62.27 12.87 44.08
CA ASN A 150 -63.18 11.84 44.59
C ASN A 150 -63.64 12.15 46.01
N VAL A 151 -62.75 12.66 46.89
CA VAL A 151 -63.13 13.11 48.23
C VAL A 151 -64.17 14.23 48.16
N ILE A 152 -63.97 15.23 47.29
CA ILE A 152 -64.92 16.35 47.14
C ILE A 152 -66.29 15.85 46.65
N ARG A 153 -66.34 14.97 45.65
CA ARG A 153 -67.61 14.40 45.15
C ARG A 153 -68.37 13.59 46.20
N ASN A 154 -67.68 12.90 47.09
CA ASN A 154 -68.31 12.09 48.13
C ASN A 154 -68.86 12.93 49.31
N VAL A 155 -68.59 14.24 49.33
CA VAL A 155 -69.04 15.17 50.37
C VAL A 155 -70.22 16.05 49.89
N GLN A 156 -70.50 16.08 48.59
CA GLN A 156 -71.69 16.72 48.00
C GLN A 156 -72.86 15.74 47.89
#